data_AF-A0A965PEX2-F1
#
_entry.id   AF-A0A965PEX2-F1
#
_cell.length_a   1.000
_cell.length_b   1.000
_cell.length_c   1.000
_cell.angle_alpha   90.00
_cell.angle_beta   90.00
_cell.angle_gamma   90.00
#
_symmetry.space_group_name_H-M   'P 1'
#
loop_
_entity.id
_entity.type
_entity.pdbx_description
1 polymer ?
#
loop_
_entity_poly.entity_id
_entity_poly.type
_entity_poly.pdbx_seq_one_letter_code
_entity_poly.pdbx_strand_id
1 'polypeptide(L)'
;MARQIATSDYADDLEHELVIYCYDRPERVEQLHASGALTFYIVRAAINLFRGKTSPFQRKYRHNEERVALGEVEQVDEKYSTVPDHLYRKAEEEMDKWAAAGKYPYDKNLFLLWLELGNKKLINRNTGIPYRSICYTIDLCRQRLKQALQDDYNDFIGGFDSIGDGEV
;
A
#
# COMPACT_ATOMS: atom_id res chain seq x y z
N MET A 1 2.10 -27.45 13.68
CA MET A 1 2.45 -27.37 15.12
C MET A 1 1.71 -26.22 15.81
N ALA A 2 1.74 -25.01 15.25
CA ALA A 2 1.01 -23.85 15.79
C ALA A 2 -0.52 -24.07 15.92
N ARG A 3 -1.14 -24.78 14.96
CA ARG A 3 -2.56 -25.20 15.00
C ARG A 3 -2.97 -26.06 16.20
N GLN A 4 -2.01 -26.69 16.88
CA GLN A 4 -2.27 -27.46 18.11
C GLN A 4 -2.17 -26.60 19.37
N ILE A 5 -1.62 -25.39 19.27
CA ILE A 5 -1.38 -24.46 20.39
C ILE A 5 -2.39 -23.31 20.37
N ALA A 6 -2.69 -22.78 19.19
CA ALA A 6 -3.56 -21.64 18.99
C ALA A 6 -4.85 -22.04 18.24
N THR A 7 -5.90 -21.23 18.39
CA THR A 7 -7.12 -21.35 17.55
C THR A 7 -6.77 -21.11 16.08
N SER A 8 -7.63 -21.58 15.16
CA SER A 8 -7.40 -21.47 13.71
C SER A 8 -7.00 -20.05 13.29
N ASP A 9 -7.68 -19.05 13.86
CA ASP A 9 -7.48 -17.62 13.54
C ASP A 9 -6.07 -17.11 13.87
N TYR A 10 -5.37 -17.74 14.83
CA TYR A 10 -4.06 -17.31 15.30
C TYR A 10 -2.93 -18.25 14.91
N ALA A 11 -3.25 -19.41 14.31
CA ALA A 11 -2.27 -20.46 14.09
C ALA A 11 -1.24 -20.07 13.02
N ASP A 12 -1.68 -19.46 11.93
CA ASP A 12 -0.81 -19.06 10.82
C ASP A 12 0.05 -17.84 11.22
N ASP A 13 -0.53 -16.88 11.98
CA ASP A 13 0.23 -15.75 12.56
C ASP A 13 1.28 -16.22 13.56
N LEU A 14 0.95 -17.20 14.41
CA LEU A 14 1.89 -17.75 15.39
C LEU A 14 3.05 -18.46 14.70
N GLU A 15 2.78 -19.15 13.59
CA GLU A 15 3.81 -19.79 12.77
C GLU A 15 4.75 -18.73 12.16
N HIS A 16 4.21 -17.64 11.64
CA HIS A 16 5.01 -16.55 11.08
C HIS A 16 5.91 -15.90 12.14
N GLU A 17 5.36 -15.51 13.29
CA GLU A 17 6.15 -14.91 14.37
C GLU A 17 7.22 -15.85 14.92
N LEU A 18 6.96 -17.16 14.93
CA LEU A 18 7.94 -18.16 15.32
C LEU A 18 9.12 -18.23 14.33
N VAL A 19 8.84 -18.13 13.03
CA VAL A 19 9.89 -18.06 11.99
C VAL A 19 10.74 -16.82 12.19
N ILE A 20 10.13 -15.64 12.40
CA ILE A 20 10.85 -14.39 12.69
C ILE A 20 11.71 -14.55 13.96
N TYR A 21 11.14 -15.11 15.03
CA TYR A 21 11.84 -15.32 16.30
C TYR A 21 13.09 -16.20 16.16
N CYS A 22 13.03 -17.22 15.31
CA CYS A 22 14.16 -18.09 14.98
C CYS A 22 15.17 -17.38 14.07
N TYR A 23 14.71 -16.59 13.10
CA TYR A 23 15.56 -15.85 12.17
C TYR A 23 16.42 -14.79 12.87
N ASP A 24 15.91 -14.16 13.93
CA ASP A 24 16.69 -13.21 14.75
C ASP A 24 17.88 -13.87 15.47
N ARG A 25 17.94 -15.20 15.55
CA ARG A 25 18.93 -15.96 16.35
C ARG A 25 19.47 -17.17 15.57
N PRO A 26 20.08 -16.97 14.39
CA PRO A 26 20.44 -18.06 13.49
C PRO A 26 21.49 -19.00 14.12
N GLU A 27 22.49 -18.43 14.80
CA GLU A 27 23.54 -19.22 15.46
C GLU A 27 22.99 -20.19 16.52
N ARG A 28 21.94 -19.78 17.25
CA ARG A 28 21.32 -20.62 18.27
C ARG A 28 20.54 -21.76 17.64
N VAL A 29 19.87 -21.49 16.51
CA VAL A 29 19.13 -22.50 15.73
C VAL A 29 20.08 -23.54 15.17
N GLU A 30 21.21 -23.13 14.60
CA GLU A 30 22.23 -24.04 14.04
C GLU A 30 22.84 -24.96 15.12
N GLN A 31 23.19 -24.41 16.28
CA GLN A 31 23.68 -25.21 17.42
C GLN A 31 22.65 -26.25 17.90
N LEU A 32 21.38 -25.86 17.96
CA LEU A 32 20.29 -26.74 18.38
C LEU A 32 19.93 -27.77 17.32
N HIS A 33 20.14 -27.45 16.04
CA HIS A 33 20.01 -28.38 14.93
C HIS A 33 21.10 -29.45 15.00
N ALA A 34 22.37 -29.04 15.17
CA ALA A 34 23.50 -29.95 15.29
C ALA A 34 23.40 -30.89 16.50
N SER A 35 22.77 -30.45 17.58
CA SER A 35 22.52 -31.28 18.78
C SER A 35 21.22 -32.09 18.75
N GLY A 36 20.41 -31.99 17.69
CA GLY A 36 19.13 -32.69 17.57
C GLY A 36 18.01 -32.17 18.48
N ALA A 37 18.22 -31.05 19.18
CA ALA A 37 17.27 -30.47 20.13
C ALA A 37 16.36 -29.38 19.52
N LEU A 38 16.49 -29.11 18.22
CA LEU A 38 15.80 -28.02 17.55
C LEU A 38 14.26 -28.11 17.66
N THR A 39 13.69 -29.28 17.43
CA THR A 39 12.22 -29.47 17.48
C THR A 39 11.64 -29.09 18.84
N PHE A 40 12.29 -29.49 19.93
CA PHE A 40 11.86 -29.14 21.29
C PHE A 40 11.99 -27.65 21.58
N TYR A 41 13.05 -27.02 21.05
CA TYR A 41 13.24 -25.58 21.17
C TYR A 41 12.15 -24.80 20.43
N ILE A 42 11.85 -25.17 19.18
CA ILE A 42 10.77 -24.58 18.38
C ILE A 42 9.43 -24.72 19.11
N VAL A 43 9.15 -25.91 19.65
CA VAL A 43 7.92 -26.16 20.40
C VAL A 43 7.80 -25.23 21.61
N ARG A 44 8.87 -25.14 22.39
CA ARG A 44 8.92 -24.29 23.59
C ARG A 44 8.85 -22.81 23.25
N ALA A 45 9.49 -22.38 22.16
CA ALA A 45 9.44 -21.01 21.68
C ALA A 45 8.02 -20.62 21.27
N ALA A 46 7.31 -21.47 20.52
CA ALA A 46 5.93 -21.20 20.14
C ALA A 46 4.98 -21.09 21.36
N ILE A 47 5.13 -21.99 22.34
CA ILE A 47 4.35 -21.95 23.58
C ILE A 47 4.62 -20.63 24.34
N ASN A 48 5.88 -20.25 24.46
CA ASN A 48 6.28 -19.02 25.16
C ASN A 48 5.77 -17.76 24.44
N LEU A 49 5.81 -17.74 23.10
CA LEU A 49 5.26 -16.66 22.30
C LEU A 49 3.75 -16.56 22.48
N PHE A 50 3.02 -17.68 22.40
CA PHE A 50 1.56 -17.65 22.49
C PHE A 50 1.02 -17.35 23.90
N ARG A 51 1.63 -17.94 24.93
CA ARG A 51 1.16 -17.81 26.33
C ARG A 51 1.76 -16.61 27.07
N GLY A 52 2.84 -16.03 26.57
CA GLY A 52 3.52 -14.91 27.22
C GLY A 52 2.65 -13.65 27.21
N LYS A 53 2.34 -13.10 28.39
CA LYS A 53 1.57 -11.85 28.52
C LYS A 53 2.29 -10.61 27.97
N THR A 54 3.61 -10.69 27.82
CA THR A 54 4.49 -9.61 27.32
C THR A 54 5.16 -9.98 26.00
N SER A 55 4.72 -11.05 25.34
CA SER A 55 5.37 -11.51 24.12
C SER A 55 5.08 -10.57 22.93
N PRO A 56 5.97 -10.54 21.91
CA PRO A 56 5.69 -9.85 20.66
C PRO A 56 4.41 -10.35 19.96
N PHE A 57 4.06 -11.62 20.13
CA PHE A 57 2.83 -12.20 19.59
C PHE A 57 1.60 -11.64 20.31
N GLN A 58 1.62 -11.59 21.65
CA GLN A 58 0.57 -10.91 22.41
C GLN A 58 0.43 -9.50 21.85
N ARG A 59 1.57 -8.77 21.77
CA ARG A 59 1.91 -7.52 21.03
C ARG A 59 0.98 -7.11 19.87
N LYS A 60 0.87 -8.04 18.95
CA LYS A 60 0.41 -7.76 17.59
C LYS A 60 -0.99 -8.29 17.37
N TYR A 61 -1.29 -9.45 17.96
CA TYR A 61 -2.47 -10.24 17.58
C TYR A 61 -3.50 -10.37 18.69
N ARG A 62 -3.11 -10.20 19.97
CA ARG A 62 -3.99 -10.41 21.13
C ARG A 62 -4.20 -9.15 21.98
N HIS A 63 -4.06 -7.97 21.39
CA HIS A 63 -4.16 -6.68 22.10
C HIS A 63 -5.58 -6.31 22.52
N ASN A 64 -6.56 -6.85 21.81
CA ASN A 64 -7.96 -6.47 21.95
C ASN A 64 -8.75 -7.70 22.44
N GLU A 65 -8.50 -8.15 23.67
CA GLU A 65 -9.37 -9.14 24.32
C GLU A 65 -10.78 -8.57 24.60
N GLU A 66 -10.95 -7.25 24.54
CA GLU A 66 -12.27 -6.62 24.43
C GLU A 66 -12.87 -6.91 23.05
N ARG A 67 -13.63 -8.00 23.00
CA ARG A 67 -14.62 -8.25 21.96
C ARG A 67 -15.79 -7.31 22.18
N VAL A 68 -15.68 -6.08 21.68
CA VAL A 68 -16.87 -5.25 21.49
C VAL A 68 -17.67 -5.91 20.38
N ALA A 69 -18.95 -6.17 20.64
CA ALA A 69 -19.88 -6.49 19.56
C ALA A 69 -19.91 -5.29 18.63
N LEU A 70 -19.17 -5.38 17.52
CA LEU A 70 -19.42 -4.51 16.39
C LEU A 70 -20.90 -4.75 16.05
N GLY A 71 -21.68 -3.68 15.92
CA GLY A 71 -23.03 -3.79 15.33
C GLY A 71 -22.93 -4.45 13.95
N GLU A 72 -24.05 -4.74 13.30
CA GLU A 72 -24.04 -5.19 11.91
C GLU A 72 -23.23 -4.19 11.06
N VAL A 73 -21.95 -4.49 10.86
CA VAL A 73 -21.11 -3.77 9.93
C VAL A 73 -21.57 -4.34 8.61
N GLU A 74 -22.38 -3.58 7.89
CA GLU A 74 -22.49 -3.80 6.46
C GLU A 74 -21.06 -3.81 5.94
N GLN A 75 -20.57 -5.01 5.59
CA GLN A 75 -19.39 -5.12 4.76
C GLN A 75 -19.80 -4.44 3.47
N VAL A 76 -19.46 -3.16 3.36
CA VAL A 76 -19.44 -2.49 2.07
C VAL A 76 -18.38 -3.25 1.32
N ASP A 77 -18.82 -4.21 0.51
CA ASP A 77 -18.04 -4.84 -0.52
C ASP A 77 -17.76 -3.70 -1.51
N GLU A 78 -16.81 -2.82 -1.16
CA GLU A 78 -16.28 -1.79 -2.02
C GLU A 78 -15.59 -2.53 -3.16
N LYS A 79 -16.40 -2.94 -4.15
CA LYS A 79 -15.92 -3.47 -5.41
C LYS A 79 -14.85 -2.52 -5.87
N TYR A 80 -13.64 -3.04 -6.02
CA TYR A 80 -12.49 -2.29 -6.49
C TYR A 80 -12.91 -1.46 -7.70
N SER A 81 -12.97 -0.15 -7.52
CA SER A 81 -13.33 0.76 -8.60
C SER A 81 -12.16 0.73 -9.58
N THR A 82 -12.36 0.16 -10.76
CA THR A 82 -11.35 0.11 -11.84
C THR A 82 -11.14 1.46 -12.53
N VAL A 83 -11.85 2.47 -12.06
CA VAL A 83 -11.92 3.78 -12.69
C VAL A 83 -10.64 4.58 -12.48
N PRO A 84 -10.08 4.70 -11.26
CA PRO A 84 -8.82 5.40 -11.06
C PRO A 84 -7.70 4.80 -11.93
N ASP A 85 -7.67 3.47 -12.07
CA ASP A 85 -6.71 2.76 -12.93
C ASP A 85 -6.88 3.11 -14.40
N HIS A 86 -8.13 3.15 -14.89
CA HIS A 86 -8.43 3.51 -16.27
C HIS A 86 -8.03 4.97 -16.57
N LEU A 87 -8.34 5.90 -15.66
CA LEU A 87 -7.95 7.31 -15.78
C LEU A 87 -6.42 7.47 -15.74
N TYR A 88 -5.74 6.71 -14.87
CA TYR A 88 -4.29 6.73 -14.76
C TYR A 88 -3.63 6.25 -16.05
N ARG A 89 -4.09 5.13 -16.61
CA ARG A 89 -3.58 4.59 -17.88
C ARG A 89 -3.74 5.57 -19.04
N LYS A 90 -4.91 6.20 -19.16
CA LYS A 90 -5.13 7.23 -20.19
C LYS A 90 -4.24 8.46 -19.99
N ALA A 91 -4.05 8.89 -18.74
CA ALA A 91 -3.14 9.98 -18.43
C ALA A 91 -1.70 9.64 -18.85
N GLU A 92 -1.24 8.41 -18.63
CA GLU A 92 0.08 7.95 -19.08
C GLU A 92 0.22 7.99 -20.61
N GLU A 93 -0.77 7.47 -21.33
CA GLU A 93 -0.80 7.49 -22.80
C GLU A 93 -0.75 8.92 -23.36
N GLU A 94 -1.46 9.86 -22.73
CA GLU A 94 -1.40 11.28 -23.11
C GLU A 94 -0.05 11.92 -22.78
N MET A 95 0.52 11.62 -21.62
CA MET A 95 1.85 12.12 -21.24
C MET A 95 2.96 11.61 -22.19
N ASP A 96 2.82 10.39 -22.72
CA ASP A 96 3.76 9.83 -23.69
C ASP A 96 3.72 10.55 -25.05
N LYS A 97 2.56 11.10 -25.44
CA LYS A 97 2.40 11.89 -26.67
C LYS A 97 3.08 13.25 -26.60
N TRP A 98 3.37 13.78 -25.40
CA TRP A 98 4.00 15.10 -25.25
C TRP A 98 5.47 15.11 -25.66
N ALA A 99 6.11 13.94 -25.70
CA ALA A 99 7.48 13.82 -26.13
C ALA A 99 7.57 13.78 -27.66
N ALA A 100 8.35 14.69 -28.26
CA ALA A 100 8.69 14.58 -29.67
C ALA A 100 9.55 13.32 -29.89
N ALA A 101 9.33 12.62 -31.01
CA ALA A 101 10.06 11.39 -31.35
C ALA A 101 11.58 11.61 -31.25
N GLY A 102 12.24 10.84 -30.38
CA GLY A 102 13.69 10.91 -30.16
C GLY A 102 14.18 12.03 -29.25
N LYS A 103 13.30 12.83 -28.63
CA LYS A 103 13.67 13.82 -27.62
C LYS A 103 13.39 13.31 -26.21
N TYR A 104 14.17 13.81 -25.25
CA TYR A 104 13.97 13.53 -23.84
C TYR A 104 12.58 14.04 -23.38
N PRO A 105 11.74 13.20 -22.73
CA PRO A 105 10.40 13.55 -22.30
C PRO A 105 10.41 14.45 -21.06
N TYR A 106 10.85 15.70 -21.25
CA TYR A 106 11.04 16.67 -20.17
C TYR A 106 9.77 16.95 -19.37
N ASP A 107 8.66 17.27 -20.06
CA ASP A 107 7.39 17.64 -19.44
C ASP A 107 6.80 16.51 -18.58
N LYS A 108 6.85 15.26 -19.09
CA LYS A 108 6.41 14.05 -18.39
C LYS A 108 7.26 13.81 -17.14
N ASN A 109 8.58 13.79 -17.29
CA ASN A 109 9.49 13.49 -16.17
C ASN A 109 9.44 14.55 -15.08
N LEU A 110 9.29 15.82 -15.44
CA LEU A 110 9.14 16.90 -14.46
C LEU A 110 7.81 16.80 -13.71
N PHE A 111 6.74 16.40 -14.39
CA PHE A 111 5.43 16.20 -13.77
C PHE A 111 5.43 15.00 -12.81
N LEU A 112 6.03 13.87 -13.20
CA LEU A 112 6.20 12.70 -12.33
C LEU A 112 7.04 13.03 -11.08
N LEU A 113 8.14 13.77 -11.25
CA LEU A 113 8.96 14.22 -10.13
C LEU A 113 8.18 15.13 -9.16
N TRP A 114 7.22 15.91 -9.67
CA TRP A 114 6.34 16.70 -8.83
C TRP A 114 5.32 15.84 -8.06
N LEU A 115 4.79 14.77 -8.68
CA LEU A 115 3.89 13.83 -7.98
C LEU A 115 4.61 13.09 -6.84
N GLU A 116 5.87 12.72 -7.04
CA GLU A 116 6.69 12.05 -6.02
C GLU A 116 7.04 12.98 -4.85
N LEU A 117 7.50 14.20 -5.14
CA LEU A 117 8.02 15.11 -4.12
C LEU A 117 6.94 16.03 -3.50
N GLY A 118 5.84 16.26 -4.21
CA GLY A 118 4.75 17.18 -3.83
C GLY A 118 5.13 18.67 -3.77
N ASN A 119 6.43 19.01 -3.75
CA ASN A 119 6.91 20.37 -3.48
C ASN A 119 7.78 20.95 -4.60
N LYS A 120 7.27 21.98 -5.29
CA LYS A 120 7.95 22.69 -6.40
C LYS A 120 9.30 23.31 -6.00
N LYS A 121 9.47 23.74 -4.73
CA LYS A 121 10.74 24.29 -4.23
C LYS A 121 11.80 23.20 -4.04
N LEU A 122 11.37 22.00 -3.66
CA LEU A 122 12.25 20.84 -3.51
C LEU A 122 12.77 20.38 -4.87
N ILE A 123 11.92 20.41 -5.90
CA ILE A 123 12.31 20.13 -7.29
C ILE A 123 13.41 21.11 -7.75
N ASN A 124 13.23 22.41 -7.53
CA ASN A 124 14.24 23.43 -7.87
C ASN A 124 15.59 23.15 -7.19
N ARG A 125 15.58 22.81 -5.90
CA ARG A 125 16.79 22.49 -5.13
C ARG A 125 17.49 21.23 -5.62
N ASN A 126 16.73 20.20 -5.99
CA ASN A 126 17.27 18.90 -6.39
C ASN A 126 17.74 18.86 -7.85
N THR A 127 17.05 19.57 -8.73
CA THR A 127 17.30 19.51 -10.19
C THR A 127 18.05 20.72 -10.73
N GLY A 128 18.10 21.83 -9.98
CA GLY A 128 18.63 23.10 -10.46
C GLY A 128 17.75 23.81 -11.50
N ILE A 129 16.59 23.23 -11.87
CA ILE A 129 15.67 23.84 -12.84
C ILE A 129 15.05 25.10 -12.22
N PRO A 130 15.00 26.25 -12.93
CA PRO A 130 14.42 27.47 -12.40
C PRO A 130 12.97 27.29 -11.92
N TYR A 131 12.66 27.82 -10.73
CA TYR A 131 11.34 27.69 -10.11
C TYR A 131 10.19 28.14 -11.01
N ARG A 132 10.38 29.23 -11.78
CA ARG A 132 9.36 29.73 -12.72
C ARG A 132 9.06 28.73 -13.83
N SER A 133 10.08 28.08 -14.37
CA SER A 133 9.93 27.04 -15.40
C SER A 133 9.19 25.83 -14.84
N ILE A 134 9.52 25.41 -13.61
CA ILE A 134 8.81 24.32 -12.92
C ILE A 134 7.33 24.63 -12.77
N CYS A 135 6.99 25.83 -12.27
CA CYS A 135 5.60 26.25 -12.13
C CYS A 135 4.87 26.23 -13.48
N TYR A 136 5.46 26.87 -14.49
CA TYR A 136 4.87 26.96 -15.81
C TYR A 136 4.61 25.58 -16.43
N THR A 137 5.62 24.70 -16.43
CA THR A 137 5.50 23.37 -17.03
C THR A 137 4.48 22.52 -16.28
N ILE A 138 4.46 22.53 -14.94
CA ILE A 138 3.46 21.76 -14.18
C ILE A 138 2.04 22.26 -14.45
N ASP A 139 1.85 23.58 -14.47
CA ASP A 139 0.52 24.16 -14.69
C ASP A 139 0.04 23.89 -16.13
N LEU A 140 0.95 23.90 -17.11
CA LEU A 140 0.68 23.49 -18.49
C LEU A 140 0.32 21.99 -18.59
N CYS A 141 1.07 21.10 -17.94
CA CYS A 141 0.77 19.66 -17.90
C CYS A 141 -0.60 19.40 -17.29
N ARG A 142 -0.95 20.10 -16.19
CA ARG A 142 -2.28 20.01 -15.56
C ARG A 142 -3.39 20.45 -16.50
N GLN A 143 -3.20 21.55 -17.24
CA GLN A 143 -4.20 22.03 -18.20
C GLN A 143 -4.39 21.05 -19.36
N ARG A 144 -3.30 20.49 -19.89
CA ARG A 144 -3.33 19.48 -20.95
C ARG A 144 -4.04 18.21 -20.52
N LEU A 145 -3.70 17.66 -19.35
CA LEU A 145 -4.38 16.48 -18.80
C LEU A 145 -5.85 16.76 -18.51
N LYS A 146 -6.16 17.93 -17.96
CA LYS A 146 -7.56 18.30 -17.70
C LYS A 146 -8.36 18.33 -19.00
N GLN A 147 -7.84 18.91 -20.07
CA GLN A 147 -8.50 18.96 -21.37
C GLN A 147 -8.64 17.56 -22.00
N ALA A 148 -7.58 16.77 -21.99
CA ALA A 148 -7.56 15.44 -22.61
C ALA A 148 -8.48 14.44 -21.88
N LEU A 149 -8.62 14.59 -20.57
CA LEU A 149 -9.46 13.73 -19.73
C LEU A 149 -10.83 14.37 -19.43
N GLN A 150 -11.16 15.54 -19.98
CA GLN A 150 -12.40 16.23 -19.63
C GLN A 150 -13.64 15.44 -20.05
N ASP A 151 -13.59 14.83 -21.23
CA ASP A 151 -14.68 14.01 -21.77
C ASP A 151 -14.84 12.73 -20.95
N ASP A 152 -13.74 12.03 -20.64
CA ASP A 152 -13.74 10.82 -19.79
C ASP A 152 -14.15 11.10 -18.35
N TYR A 153 -13.77 12.26 -17.81
CA TYR A 153 -14.17 12.70 -16.48
C TYR A 153 -15.67 13.00 -16.42
N ASN A 154 -16.22 13.63 -17.47
CA ASN A 154 -17.64 13.91 -17.59
C ASN A 154 -18.47 12.64 -17.81
N ASP A 155 -17.99 11.69 -18.60
CA ASP A 155 -18.64 10.38 -18.78
C ASP A 155 -18.65 9.57 -17.48
N PHE A 156 -17.59 9.69 -16.67
CA PHE A 156 -17.47 8.97 -15.41
C PHE A 156 -18.32 9.58 -14.28
N ILE A 157 -18.37 10.91 -14.16
CA ILE A 157 -19.19 11.61 -13.16
C ILE A 157 -20.66 11.73 -13.61
N GLY A 158 -20.92 11.87 -14.91
CA GLY A 158 -22.28 11.93 -15.47
C GLY A 158 -23.08 10.63 -15.31
N GLY A 159 -22.40 9.49 -15.13
CA GLY A 159 -23.04 8.24 -14.70
C GLY A 159 -23.50 8.27 -13.23
N PHE A 160 -22.89 9.12 -12.40
CA PHE A 160 -23.21 9.25 -10.97
C PHE A 160 -24.36 10.23 -10.70
N ASP A 161 -24.49 11.31 -11.49
CA ASP A 161 -25.64 12.24 -11.41
C ASP A 161 -26.97 11.58 -11.84
N SER A 162 -26.94 10.48 -12.61
CA SER A 162 -28.16 9.71 -12.95
C SER A 162 -28.76 8.89 -11.79
N ILE A 163 -28.04 8.78 -10.66
CA ILE A 163 -28.50 8.10 -9.43
C ILE A 163 -29.03 9.12 -8.40
N GLY A 164 -29.03 10.42 -8.73
CA GLY A 164 -29.28 11.51 -7.79
C GLY A 164 -30.66 12.17 -7.84
N ASP A 165 -31.53 11.86 -8.80
CA ASP A 165 -32.87 12.47 -8.90
C ASP A 165 -33.98 11.42 -8.78
N GLY A 166 -34.00 10.73 -7.63
CA GLY A 166 -35.14 9.94 -7.17
C GLY A 166 -35.99 10.78 -6.20
N GLU A 167 -37.17 11.16 -6.68
CA GLU A 167 -38.32 11.83 -6.01
C GLU A 167 -38.29 11.95 -4.47
N VAL A 168 -38.48 13.18 -3.98
CA VAL A 168 -39.06 13.50 -2.66
C VAL A 168 -40.54 13.83 -2.84
#